data_AF-A0A2H3CLR9-F1
#
_entry.id   AF-A0A2H3CLR9-F1
#
_cell.length_a   1.000
_cell.length_b   1.000
_cell.length_c   1.000
_cell.angle_alpha   90.00
_cell.angle_beta   90.00
_cell.angle_gamma   90.00
#
_symmetry.space_group_name_H-M   'P 1'
#
loop_
_entity.id
_entity.type
_entity.pdbx_description
1 polymer ?
#
loop_
_entity_poly.entity_id
_entity_poly.type
_entity_poly.pdbx_seq_one_letter_code
_entity_poly.pdbx_strand_id
1 'polypeptide(L)'
;MPVKIPKIWKWSGDMFCSQGKDSVAYGQVSLTDATPVANNGMPLSIAFPATVTSLQFGSMYHVADVSNCLSSWMPVSQFARLVPLEHIGRLKTLSKYMEKHGLVAVSPTKPSFEETIESHVLYFPASSPIIKSFSGVPISKNVETLFFVAILARRVRDKPPAPAPSLSEHNVFKDQPKYIKNAELQHALRTLRYPPWLHDFLSHRPRDYCVWYDDDKQNMRGKQMPFDLKGGNLETYWLATILEQYGGVNKGYKADVEVIFVHVGAVKTLHKVGALVERRAKRPDILFVTFGTHQRVHPERWGFRRIYPVGGIMTFTPKALVEDPLGIHQRVSQISENSNWEAYIMPAVLGMAVHMHYKNGDALETFDKGEFLYDFLLTAIDEGKVSFMCSPPTSSHPVCPTEPFKTKPFSERRFEEPVHEWLLDQALIIAAGPRQILECSIREFRTKYANKSEDLYPTLVQADLSHDLWLMQQQPVIMDRYRRFVALKGELEKPSDRNGVEWSTTSTFDYKDNFCKYMQRNA
;
A
#
# COMPACT_ATOMS: atom_id res chain seq x y z
N MET A 1 52.35 -4.13 -5.85
CA MET A 1 51.37 -5.15 -6.29
C MET A 1 50.48 -4.51 -7.35
N PRO A 2 50.24 -5.15 -8.50
CA PRO A 2 49.35 -4.59 -9.51
C PRO A 2 47.91 -4.59 -8.98
N VAL A 3 47.32 -3.40 -8.89
CA VAL A 3 45.91 -3.21 -8.50
C VAL A 3 45.05 -3.83 -9.61
N LYS A 4 44.36 -4.94 -9.33
CA LYS A 4 43.35 -5.50 -10.23
C LYS A 4 42.21 -4.48 -10.35
N ILE A 5 42.14 -3.80 -11.47
CA ILE A 5 40.99 -2.95 -11.82
C ILE A 5 39.76 -3.87 -11.85
N PRO A 6 38.70 -3.58 -11.08
CA PRO A 6 37.49 -4.39 -11.09
C PRO A 6 36.92 -4.46 -12.51
N LYS A 7 36.67 -5.67 -13.01
CA LYS A 7 36.08 -5.89 -14.34
C LYS A 7 34.66 -5.31 -14.31
N ILE A 8 34.46 -4.21 -15.04
CA ILE A 8 33.14 -3.57 -15.17
C ILE A 8 32.19 -4.58 -15.80
N TRP A 9 31.09 -4.89 -15.11
CA TRP A 9 30.10 -5.83 -15.61
C TRP A 9 29.44 -5.29 -16.87
N LYS A 10 29.28 -6.15 -17.88
CA LYS A 10 28.64 -5.85 -19.16
C LYS A 10 27.85 -7.07 -19.61
N TRP A 11 26.62 -6.85 -20.07
CA TRP A 11 25.81 -7.86 -20.74
C TRP A 11 25.52 -7.42 -22.18
N SER A 12 25.33 -8.37 -23.10
CA SER A 12 25.00 -8.11 -24.51
C SER A 12 24.08 -9.19 -25.04
N GLY A 13 23.12 -8.80 -25.87
CA GLY A 13 22.14 -9.71 -26.44
C GLY A 13 21.11 -8.97 -27.30
N ASP A 14 20.16 -9.71 -27.85
CA ASP A 14 19.12 -9.17 -28.73
C ASP A 14 17.96 -8.55 -27.94
N MET A 15 17.31 -7.51 -28.46
CA MET A 15 16.13 -6.90 -27.84
C MET A 15 14.89 -7.08 -28.71
N PHE A 16 13.82 -7.60 -28.11
CA PHE A 16 12.52 -7.84 -28.77
C PHE A 16 11.37 -7.23 -27.97
N CYS A 17 10.36 -6.70 -28.68
CA CYS A 17 9.03 -6.46 -28.11
C CYS A 17 8.08 -7.52 -28.65
N SER A 18 7.40 -8.24 -27.75
CA SER A 18 6.32 -9.13 -28.14
C SER A 18 5.03 -8.33 -28.28
N GLN A 19 4.37 -8.41 -29.44
CA GLN A 19 3.05 -7.83 -29.69
C GLN A 19 2.12 -8.96 -30.14
N GLY A 20 1.40 -9.57 -29.19
CA GLY A 20 0.57 -10.73 -29.48
C GLY A 20 1.39 -11.95 -29.92
N LYS A 21 1.16 -12.43 -31.15
CA LYS A 21 1.91 -13.56 -31.74
C LYS A 21 3.20 -13.14 -32.46
N ASP A 22 3.37 -11.85 -32.71
CA ASP A 22 4.51 -11.32 -33.46
C ASP A 22 5.57 -10.75 -32.51
N SER A 23 6.84 -10.88 -32.88
CA SER A 23 7.97 -10.29 -32.15
C SER A 23 8.69 -9.27 -33.03
N VAL A 24 8.78 -8.03 -32.56
CA VAL A 24 9.53 -6.97 -33.26
C VAL A 24 10.95 -6.89 -32.71
N ALA A 25 11.94 -7.13 -33.57
CA ALA A 25 13.36 -7.04 -33.22
C ALA A 25 13.90 -5.61 -33.32
N TYR A 26 14.46 -5.10 -32.23
CA TYR A 26 15.09 -3.79 -32.15
C TYR A 26 16.61 -3.83 -32.36
N GLY A 27 17.19 -5.03 -32.42
CA GLY A 27 18.62 -5.27 -32.69
C GLY A 27 19.40 -5.65 -31.44
N GLN A 28 20.72 -5.82 -31.61
CA GLN A 28 21.62 -6.11 -30.51
C GLN A 28 21.83 -4.88 -29.62
N VAL A 29 21.77 -5.11 -28.31
CA VAL A 29 21.95 -4.11 -27.27
C VAL A 29 22.93 -4.60 -26.22
N SER A 30 23.44 -3.67 -25.42
CA SER A 30 24.28 -3.96 -24.28
C SER A 30 23.81 -3.21 -23.05
N LEU A 31 23.92 -3.87 -21.90
CA LEU A 31 23.79 -3.23 -20.60
C LEU A 31 25.18 -2.89 -20.08
N THR A 32 25.42 -1.60 -19.86
CA THR A 32 26.70 -1.04 -19.37
C THR A 32 26.47 -0.14 -18.16
N ASP A 33 27.58 0.30 -17.54
CA ASP A 33 27.58 1.30 -16.47
C ASP A 33 26.65 0.93 -15.31
N ALA A 34 26.70 -0.34 -14.92
CA ALA A 34 25.93 -0.86 -13.80
C ALA A 34 26.32 -0.12 -12.52
N THR A 35 25.34 0.44 -11.80
CA THR A 35 25.58 1.08 -10.51
C THR A 35 26.01 0.04 -9.48
N PRO A 36 26.59 0.43 -8.34
CA PRO A 36 26.70 -0.49 -7.21
C PRO A 36 25.34 -1.10 -6.87
N VAL A 37 25.34 -2.37 -6.47
CA VAL A 37 24.14 -3.06 -6.01
C VAL A 37 23.74 -2.44 -4.67
N ALA A 38 22.47 -2.06 -4.52
CA ALA A 38 21.94 -1.62 -3.25
C ALA A 38 22.08 -2.72 -2.19
N ASN A 39 22.16 -2.37 -0.91
CA ASN A 39 22.27 -3.35 0.18
C ASN A 39 21.15 -4.40 0.07
N ASN A 40 21.52 -5.68 0.05
CA ASN A 40 20.63 -6.83 -0.12
C ASN A 40 19.84 -6.85 -1.44
N GLY A 41 20.24 -6.05 -2.43
CA GLY A 41 19.62 -5.98 -3.76
C GLY A 41 20.08 -7.10 -4.70
N MET A 42 19.27 -7.40 -5.72
CA MET A 42 19.65 -8.37 -6.75
C MET A 42 20.55 -7.71 -7.81
N PRO A 43 21.76 -8.24 -8.07
CA PRO A 43 22.62 -7.76 -9.13
C PRO A 43 22.09 -8.12 -10.53
N LEU A 44 22.38 -7.26 -11.51
CA LEU A 44 22.14 -7.46 -12.93
C LEU A 44 22.79 -8.74 -13.47
N SER A 45 23.90 -9.19 -12.90
CA SER A 45 24.52 -10.46 -13.27
C SER A 45 23.67 -11.69 -12.95
N ILE A 46 22.74 -11.58 -11.99
CA ILE A 46 21.79 -12.63 -11.63
C ILE A 46 20.49 -12.47 -12.44
N ALA A 47 20.04 -11.24 -12.68
CA ALA A 47 18.87 -10.97 -13.53
C ALA A 47 19.12 -11.35 -15.00
N PHE A 48 20.34 -11.13 -15.47
CA PHE A 48 20.81 -11.38 -16.83
C PHE A 48 22.06 -12.27 -16.79
N PRO A 49 21.90 -13.57 -16.45
CA PRO A 49 22.99 -14.53 -16.49
C PRO A 49 23.44 -14.74 -17.94
N ALA A 50 24.61 -15.35 -18.13
CA ALA A 50 25.16 -15.63 -19.47
C ALA A 50 24.26 -16.52 -20.34
N THR A 51 23.32 -17.25 -19.72
CA THR A 51 22.30 -18.06 -20.42
C THR A 51 21.17 -17.24 -21.04
N VAL A 52 20.96 -16.00 -20.58
CA VAL A 52 19.98 -15.08 -21.16
C VAL A 52 20.64 -14.35 -22.33
N THR A 53 20.19 -14.68 -23.55
CA THR A 53 20.72 -14.12 -24.80
C THR A 53 19.87 -12.99 -25.38
N SER A 54 18.68 -12.75 -24.81
CA SER A 54 17.77 -11.71 -25.30
C SER A 54 16.97 -11.02 -24.19
N LEU A 55 16.72 -9.71 -24.35
CA LEU A 55 15.75 -8.94 -23.59
C LEU A 55 14.40 -8.99 -24.30
N GLN A 56 13.36 -9.39 -23.57
CA GLN A 56 12.00 -9.43 -24.09
C GLN A 56 11.05 -8.69 -23.15
N PHE A 57 10.23 -7.81 -23.71
CA PHE A 57 9.12 -7.19 -23.00
C PHE A 57 7.86 -7.31 -23.85
N GLY A 58 6.75 -7.76 -23.22
CA GLY A 58 5.50 -8.03 -23.92
C GLY A 58 4.49 -6.88 -23.86
N SER A 59 4.72 -5.87 -23.01
CA SER A 59 3.77 -4.79 -22.81
C SER A 59 4.49 -3.49 -22.45
N MET A 60 3.97 -2.39 -22.97
CA MET A 60 4.35 -1.04 -22.55
C MET A 60 3.19 -0.44 -21.76
N TYR A 61 3.53 0.37 -20.77
CA TYR A 61 2.58 0.98 -19.84
C TYR A 61 2.82 2.47 -19.78
N HIS A 62 1.77 3.25 -19.58
CA HIS A 62 1.94 4.67 -19.34
C HIS A 62 2.65 4.91 -18.00
N VAL A 63 3.56 5.89 -17.97
CA VAL A 63 4.34 6.26 -16.79
C VAL A 63 3.44 6.53 -15.59
N ALA A 64 2.30 7.20 -15.79
CA ALA A 64 1.37 7.51 -14.70
C ALA A 64 0.80 6.23 -14.06
N ASP A 65 0.50 5.19 -14.84
CA ASP A 65 -0.04 3.93 -14.33
C ASP A 65 1.03 3.16 -13.55
N VAL A 66 2.26 3.12 -14.09
CA VAL A 66 3.39 2.48 -13.41
C VAL A 66 3.82 3.23 -12.15
N SER A 67 3.78 4.57 -12.17
CA SER A 67 4.13 5.40 -11.02
C SER A 67 3.23 5.13 -9.82
N ASN A 68 1.99 4.74 -10.05
CA ASN A 68 1.10 4.27 -8.99
C ASN A 68 1.62 2.97 -8.35
N CYS A 69 2.37 2.14 -9.04
CA CYS A 69 2.83 0.86 -8.49
C CYS A 69 4.28 0.91 -7.98
N LEU A 70 5.06 1.94 -8.36
CA LEU A 70 6.47 2.04 -7.99
C LEU A 70 6.72 1.92 -6.48
N SER A 71 5.87 2.49 -5.61
CA SER A 71 6.07 2.39 -4.16
C SER A 71 6.08 0.95 -3.64
N SER A 72 5.36 0.05 -4.31
CA SER A 72 5.33 -1.39 -3.99
C SER A 72 6.51 -2.19 -4.55
N TRP A 73 7.20 -1.61 -5.54
CA TRP A 73 8.32 -2.23 -6.28
C TRP A 73 9.68 -1.69 -5.84
N MET A 74 9.70 -0.66 -4.98
CA MET A 74 10.90 -0.02 -4.46
C MET A 74 11.39 -0.74 -3.19
N PRO A 75 12.71 -0.94 -3.04
CA PRO A 75 13.78 -0.17 -3.68
C PRO A 75 14.33 -0.75 -4.99
N VAL A 76 14.85 0.13 -5.86
CA VAL A 76 15.67 -0.30 -7.01
C VAL A 76 16.96 -0.93 -6.51
N SER A 77 17.25 -2.15 -6.95
CA SER A 77 18.48 -2.87 -6.59
C SER A 77 19.69 -2.38 -7.36
N GLN A 78 19.53 -2.11 -8.66
CA GLN A 78 20.63 -1.68 -9.52
C GLN A 78 20.08 -1.00 -10.77
N PHE A 79 20.84 -0.02 -11.28
CA PHE A 79 20.61 0.57 -12.59
C PHE A 79 21.69 0.14 -13.58
N ALA A 80 21.35 0.10 -14.86
CA ALA A 80 22.30 0.08 -15.96
C ALA A 80 21.81 0.96 -17.11
N ARG A 81 22.73 1.31 -17.99
CA ARG A 81 22.43 1.95 -19.27
C ARG A 81 22.21 0.88 -20.33
N LEU A 82 21.15 1.02 -21.11
CA LEU A 82 20.93 0.20 -22.30
C LEU A 82 21.39 0.97 -23.52
N VAL A 83 22.42 0.44 -24.16
CA VAL A 83 23.07 1.04 -25.33
C VAL A 83 22.92 0.12 -26.55
N PRO A 84 22.66 0.66 -27.75
CA PRO A 84 22.63 -0.14 -28.97
C PRO A 84 24.04 -0.61 -29.33
N LEU A 85 24.20 -1.87 -29.72
CA LEU A 85 25.43 -2.38 -30.35
C LEU A 85 25.33 -2.29 -31.88
N GLU A 86 24.13 -2.52 -32.42
CA GLU A 86 23.84 -2.45 -33.84
C GLU A 86 22.54 -1.64 -34.09
N HIS A 87 22.37 -1.11 -35.29
CA HIS A 87 21.11 -0.48 -35.75
C HIS A 87 20.50 0.58 -34.79
N ILE A 88 21.29 1.58 -34.39
CA ILE A 88 20.90 2.69 -33.49
C ILE A 88 19.53 3.31 -33.85
N GLY A 89 19.20 3.39 -35.14
CA GLY A 89 17.96 3.99 -35.63
C GLY A 89 16.67 3.35 -35.08
N ARG A 90 16.62 2.02 -34.90
CA ARG A 90 15.41 1.34 -34.38
C ARG A 90 15.19 1.62 -32.90
N LEU A 91 16.26 1.51 -32.11
CA LEU A 91 16.21 1.78 -30.67
C LEU A 91 15.94 3.28 -30.41
N LYS A 92 16.50 4.18 -31.21
CA LYS A 92 16.21 5.63 -31.12
C LYS A 92 14.75 5.95 -31.46
N THR A 93 14.17 5.27 -32.46
CA THR A 93 12.74 5.37 -32.78
C THR A 93 11.88 4.87 -31.63
N LEU A 94 12.25 3.74 -31.01
CA LEU A 94 11.56 3.22 -29.83
C LEU A 94 11.61 4.22 -28.67
N SER A 95 12.79 4.80 -28.37
CA SER A 95 12.94 5.82 -27.32
C SER A 95 12.02 7.00 -27.56
N LYS A 96 12.07 7.59 -28.77
CA LYS A 96 11.22 8.73 -29.13
C LYS A 96 9.73 8.40 -29.08
N TYR A 97 9.35 7.19 -29.49
CA TYR A 97 7.97 6.73 -29.40
C TYR A 97 7.52 6.65 -27.93
N MET A 98 8.31 5.98 -27.08
CA MET A 98 8.01 5.86 -25.67
C MET A 98 7.99 7.23 -24.97
N GLU A 99 8.90 8.15 -25.31
CA GLU A 99 8.90 9.51 -24.79
C GLU A 99 7.66 10.29 -25.19
N LYS A 100 7.32 10.27 -26.48
CA LYS A 100 6.16 10.99 -27.02
C LYS A 100 4.84 10.52 -26.39
N HIS A 101 4.74 9.23 -26.09
CA HIS A 101 3.54 8.61 -25.55
C HIS A 101 3.59 8.40 -24.03
N GLY A 102 4.64 8.86 -23.35
CA GLY A 102 4.79 8.69 -21.90
C GLY A 102 4.83 7.23 -21.46
N LEU A 103 5.50 6.35 -22.21
CA LEU A 103 5.51 4.91 -21.98
C LEU A 103 6.79 4.41 -21.32
N VAL A 104 6.67 3.30 -20.60
CA VAL A 104 7.76 2.48 -20.06
C VAL A 104 7.47 1.01 -20.33
N ALA A 105 8.51 0.19 -20.43
CA ALA A 105 8.34 -1.26 -20.56
C ALA A 105 8.70 -1.94 -19.24
N VAL A 106 7.93 -2.96 -18.87
CA VAL A 106 8.19 -3.78 -17.68
C VAL A 106 8.26 -5.24 -18.09
N SER A 107 9.36 -5.92 -17.74
CA SER A 107 9.48 -7.37 -17.93
C SER A 107 9.66 -8.08 -16.60
N PRO A 108 8.96 -9.20 -16.34
CA PRO A 108 9.31 -10.06 -15.22
C PRO A 108 10.67 -10.72 -15.48
N THR A 109 11.43 -10.94 -14.43
CA THR A 109 12.68 -11.72 -14.44
C THR A 109 12.58 -12.80 -13.37
N LYS A 110 12.93 -14.03 -13.75
CA LYS A 110 13.04 -15.16 -12.84
C LYS A 110 14.53 -15.48 -12.68
N PRO A 111 15.11 -15.37 -11.47
CA PRO A 111 16.46 -15.85 -11.27
C PRO A 111 16.49 -17.37 -11.53
N SER A 112 17.56 -17.84 -12.14
CA SER A 112 17.71 -19.22 -12.62
C SER A 112 17.73 -20.30 -11.52
N PHE A 113 17.67 -19.92 -10.25
CA PHE A 113 17.86 -20.83 -9.11
C PHE A 113 16.75 -20.83 -8.06
N GLU A 114 15.75 -19.93 -8.14
CA GLU A 114 14.61 -19.93 -7.20
C GLU A 114 13.29 -19.69 -7.92
N GLU A 115 12.32 -20.60 -7.74
CA GLU A 115 10.95 -20.45 -8.27
C GLU A 115 10.17 -19.27 -7.66
N THR A 116 10.71 -18.63 -6.61
CA THR A 116 9.96 -17.76 -5.70
C THR A 116 10.30 -16.27 -5.79
N ILE A 117 11.45 -15.87 -6.37
CA ILE A 117 11.81 -14.45 -6.52
C ILE A 117 11.30 -13.91 -7.85
N GLU A 118 10.23 -13.12 -7.82
CA GLU A 118 9.76 -12.32 -8.95
C GLU A 118 10.36 -10.91 -8.87
N SER A 119 11.44 -10.65 -9.61
CA SER A 119 11.93 -9.30 -9.84
C SER A 119 11.38 -8.73 -11.14
N HIS A 120 11.19 -7.42 -11.19
CA HIS A 120 10.75 -6.75 -12.40
C HIS A 120 11.89 -5.88 -12.93
N VAL A 121 12.05 -5.86 -14.24
CA VAL A 121 12.96 -4.95 -14.91
C VAL A 121 12.14 -3.88 -15.60
N LEU A 122 12.42 -2.63 -15.25
CA LEU A 122 11.82 -1.46 -15.86
C LEU A 122 12.80 -0.88 -16.88
N TYR A 123 12.34 -0.74 -18.12
CA TYR A 123 13.05 -0.07 -19.21
C TYR A 123 12.33 1.26 -19.49
N PHE A 124 13.08 2.35 -19.45
CA PHE A 124 12.50 3.68 -19.69
C PHE A 124 13.48 4.59 -20.43
N PRO A 125 12.97 5.47 -21.31
CA PRO A 125 13.80 6.47 -21.96
C PRO A 125 14.51 7.37 -20.96
N ALA A 126 15.73 7.81 -21.27
CA ALA A 126 16.52 8.64 -20.38
C ALA A 126 15.88 10.01 -20.05
N SER A 127 15.05 10.53 -20.95
CA SER A 127 14.27 11.76 -20.76
C SER A 127 12.91 11.52 -20.08
N SER A 128 12.55 10.27 -19.77
CA SER A 128 11.27 9.93 -19.17
C SER A 128 11.11 10.58 -17.78
N PRO A 129 9.96 11.19 -17.46
CA PRO A 129 9.74 11.85 -16.17
C PRO A 129 9.84 10.88 -14.99
N ILE A 130 9.65 9.58 -15.22
CA ILE A 130 9.79 8.51 -14.21
C ILE A 130 11.18 8.47 -13.57
N ILE A 131 12.21 9.00 -14.24
CA ILE A 131 13.57 9.07 -13.70
C ILE A 131 13.63 9.84 -12.37
N LYS A 132 12.73 10.82 -12.17
CA LYS A 132 12.64 11.63 -10.94
C LYS A 132 12.12 10.83 -9.74
N SER A 133 11.47 9.69 -9.99
CA SER A 133 11.01 8.78 -8.93
C SER A 133 12.15 7.93 -8.33
N PHE A 134 13.36 8.02 -8.90
CA PHE A 134 14.50 7.21 -8.51
C PHE A 134 15.68 8.04 -8.00
N SER A 135 16.36 7.53 -6.98
CA SER A 135 17.66 8.03 -6.53
C SER A 135 18.79 7.19 -7.11
N GLY A 136 19.96 7.80 -7.35
CA GLY A 136 21.17 7.06 -7.76
C GLY A 136 21.23 6.63 -9.23
N VAL A 137 20.43 7.24 -10.12
CA VAL A 137 20.50 6.96 -11.55
C VAL A 137 21.87 7.39 -12.11
N PRO A 138 22.56 6.57 -12.93
CA PRO A 138 23.89 6.89 -13.45
C PRO A 138 23.80 7.96 -14.55
N ILE A 139 23.70 9.23 -14.14
CA ILE A 139 23.68 10.39 -15.04
C ILE A 139 25.13 10.74 -15.40
N SER A 140 25.67 10.09 -16.45
CA SER A 140 26.95 10.51 -17.04
C SER A 140 26.70 11.59 -18.10
N LYS A 141 27.36 12.75 -17.96
CA LYS A 141 27.25 13.87 -18.91
C LYS A 141 27.90 13.60 -20.27
N ASN A 142 28.74 12.57 -20.37
CA ASN A 142 29.65 12.37 -21.51
C ASN A 142 29.17 11.34 -22.54
N VAL A 143 28.03 10.68 -22.33
CA VAL A 143 27.55 9.62 -23.24
C VAL A 143 26.03 9.75 -23.42
N GLU A 144 25.56 9.90 -24.66
CA GLU A 144 24.12 9.92 -25.03
C GLU A 144 23.46 8.63 -24.51
N THR A 145 22.59 8.76 -23.49
CA THR A 145 21.82 7.63 -22.96
C THR A 145 20.45 7.65 -23.64
N LEU A 146 20.09 6.57 -24.33
CA LEU A 146 18.72 6.41 -24.84
C LEU A 146 17.81 5.81 -23.78
N PHE A 147 18.28 4.77 -23.09
CA PHE A 147 17.49 4.02 -22.11
C PHE A 147 18.24 3.79 -20.81
N PHE A 148 17.49 3.82 -19.72
CA PHE A 148 17.89 3.23 -18.44
C PHE A 148 17.13 1.92 -18.21
N VAL A 149 17.79 1.04 -17.48
CA VAL A 149 17.26 -0.23 -17.00
C VAL A 149 17.37 -0.24 -15.49
N ALA A 150 16.26 -0.49 -14.80
CA ALA A 150 16.19 -0.56 -13.35
C ALA A 150 15.69 -1.94 -12.92
N ILE A 151 16.44 -2.61 -12.04
CA ILE A 151 15.97 -3.82 -11.37
C ILE A 151 15.15 -3.41 -10.15
N LEU A 152 13.86 -3.68 -10.23
CA LEU A 152 12.93 -3.61 -9.13
C LEU A 152 12.90 -4.98 -8.48
N ALA A 153 13.77 -5.19 -7.49
CA ALA A 153 13.78 -6.45 -6.75
C ALA A 153 12.71 -6.44 -5.68
N ARG A 154 12.04 -7.58 -5.54
CA ARG A 154 11.10 -7.83 -4.46
C ARG A 154 11.78 -8.75 -3.44
N ARG A 155 12.55 -8.18 -2.49
CA ARG A 155 12.83 -8.82 -1.20
C ARG A 155 13.29 -7.85 -0.10
N VAL A 156 12.96 -8.29 1.12
CA VAL A 156 13.05 -7.77 2.49
C VAL A 156 14.07 -6.66 2.76
N ARG A 157 13.63 -5.57 3.41
CA ARG A 157 14.55 -4.67 4.12
C ARG A 157 14.71 -5.16 5.57
N ASP A 158 15.94 -5.15 6.09
CA ASP A 158 16.22 -5.23 7.53
C ASP A 158 15.93 -3.91 8.28
N LYS A 159 15.47 -2.87 7.56
CA LYS A 159 15.18 -1.55 8.13
C LYS A 159 13.83 -1.01 7.68
N PRO A 160 13.08 -0.35 8.57
CA PRO A 160 11.83 0.29 8.21
C PRO A 160 12.07 1.23 7.03
N PRO A 161 11.16 1.27 6.04
CA PRO A 161 11.30 2.22 4.95
C PRO A 161 11.40 3.63 5.52
N ALA A 162 12.41 4.39 5.07
CA ALA A 162 12.31 5.84 5.15
C ALA A 162 10.91 6.21 4.63
N PRO A 163 10.18 7.13 5.31
CA PRO A 163 8.87 7.55 4.86
C PRO A 163 8.95 7.79 3.36
N ALA A 164 8.00 7.23 2.61
CA ALA A 164 7.91 7.47 1.18
C ALA A 164 8.13 8.97 0.99
N PRO A 165 9.04 9.40 0.09
CA PRO A 165 9.28 10.82 -0.09
C PRO A 165 7.89 11.42 -0.22
N SER A 166 7.54 12.30 0.73
CA SER A 166 6.38 13.14 0.52
C SER A 166 6.59 13.65 -0.88
N LEU A 167 5.61 13.43 -1.77
CA LEU A 167 5.63 14.08 -3.07
C LEU A 167 5.68 15.55 -2.70
N SER A 168 6.91 16.07 -2.60
CA SER A 168 7.22 17.34 -1.99
C SER A 168 6.36 18.32 -2.74
N GLU A 169 5.62 19.15 -2.00
CA GLU A 169 4.76 20.19 -2.51
C GLU A 169 5.58 21.10 -3.44
N HIS A 170 5.76 20.66 -4.69
CA HIS A 170 6.27 21.50 -5.75
C HIS A 170 5.19 22.53 -5.94
N ASN A 171 5.54 23.79 -5.68
CA ASN A 171 4.68 24.96 -5.77
C ASN A 171 3.64 24.81 -6.90
N VAL A 172 2.43 24.38 -6.50
CA VAL A 172 1.33 23.89 -7.35
C VAL A 172 0.80 24.98 -8.31
N PHE A 173 1.26 26.22 -8.16
CA PHE A 173 0.72 27.39 -8.84
C PHE A 173 1.55 27.93 -10.00
N LYS A 174 2.76 27.42 -10.28
CA LYS A 174 3.58 27.92 -11.41
C LYS A 174 3.35 27.17 -12.74
N ASP A 175 2.87 25.92 -12.68
CA ASP A 175 2.72 25.05 -13.86
C ASP A 175 1.26 24.69 -14.17
N GLN A 176 0.29 25.54 -13.81
CA GLN A 176 -1.08 25.33 -14.30
C GLN A 176 -1.10 25.46 -15.84
N PRO A 177 -1.76 24.54 -16.58
CA PRO A 177 -1.84 24.63 -18.03
C PRO A 177 -2.41 25.99 -18.44
N LYS A 178 -1.64 26.78 -19.20
CA LYS A 178 -2.00 28.12 -19.72
C LYS A 178 -3.24 28.15 -20.64
N TYR A 179 -3.94 27.02 -20.79
CA TYR A 179 -4.96 26.79 -21.82
C TYR A 179 -6.40 26.73 -21.30
N ILE A 180 -6.64 26.81 -19.99
CA ILE A 180 -8.01 26.73 -19.45
C ILE A 180 -8.60 28.13 -19.32
N LYS A 181 -9.42 28.54 -20.31
CA LYS A 181 -10.17 29.81 -20.33
C LYS A 181 -11.44 29.79 -19.45
N ASN A 182 -11.84 28.63 -18.92
CA ASN A 182 -13.04 28.51 -18.09
C ASN A 182 -12.74 29.01 -16.66
N ALA A 183 -13.35 30.14 -16.29
CA ALA A 183 -13.17 30.77 -14.97
C ALA A 183 -13.64 29.89 -13.80
N GLU A 184 -14.71 29.12 -14.01
CA GLU A 184 -15.24 28.19 -13.01
C GLU A 184 -14.24 27.08 -12.71
N LEU A 185 -13.68 26.48 -13.75
CA LEU A 185 -12.66 25.45 -13.63
C LEU A 185 -11.36 25.97 -13.00
N GLN A 186 -10.92 27.18 -13.37
CA GLN A 186 -9.77 27.83 -12.74
C GLN A 186 -9.99 28.04 -11.24
N HIS A 187 -11.21 28.43 -10.86
CA HIS A 187 -11.58 28.56 -9.46
C HIS A 187 -11.56 27.20 -8.75
N ALA A 188 -12.17 26.17 -9.35
CA ALA A 188 -12.17 24.81 -8.81
C ALA A 188 -10.75 24.26 -8.57
N LEU A 189 -9.86 24.40 -9.55
CA LEU A 189 -8.47 23.95 -9.48
C LEU A 189 -7.70 24.63 -8.33
N ARG A 190 -7.93 25.93 -8.11
CA ARG A 190 -7.29 26.70 -7.03
C ARG A 190 -7.86 26.33 -5.67
N THR A 191 -9.18 26.22 -5.56
CA THR A 191 -9.88 25.92 -4.30
C THR A 191 -9.47 24.55 -3.77
N LEU A 192 -9.45 23.52 -4.63
CA LEU A 192 -9.07 22.17 -4.20
C LEU A 192 -7.56 21.90 -4.23
N ARG A 193 -6.74 22.89 -4.62
CA ARG A 193 -5.28 22.75 -4.82
C ARG A 193 -4.94 21.50 -5.66
N TYR A 194 -5.58 21.40 -6.81
CA TYR A 194 -5.50 20.21 -7.66
C TYR A 194 -4.06 19.89 -8.10
N PRO A 195 -3.54 18.67 -7.82
CA PRO A 195 -2.12 18.39 -7.98
C PRO A 195 -1.75 17.97 -9.41
N PRO A 196 -0.53 18.30 -9.88
CA PRO A 196 -0.07 17.93 -11.23
C PRO A 196 -0.09 16.43 -11.51
N TRP A 197 0.29 15.59 -10.54
CA TRP A 197 0.32 14.14 -10.74
C TRP A 197 -1.05 13.55 -11.10
N LEU A 198 -2.13 14.14 -10.56
CA LEU A 198 -3.50 13.70 -10.83
C LEU A 198 -3.99 14.21 -12.19
N HIS A 199 -3.54 15.41 -12.59
CA HIS A 199 -3.72 15.91 -13.95
C HIS A 199 -3.10 14.96 -14.97
N ASP A 200 -1.83 14.59 -14.79
CA ASP A 200 -1.11 13.70 -15.69
C ASP A 200 -1.78 12.32 -15.79
N PHE A 201 -2.28 11.81 -14.66
CA PHE A 201 -2.97 10.53 -14.59
C PHE A 201 -4.32 10.53 -15.31
N LEU A 202 -5.12 11.59 -15.18
CA LEU A 202 -6.46 11.71 -15.78
C LEU A 202 -6.45 12.27 -17.21
N SER A 203 -5.45 13.05 -17.60
CA SER A 203 -5.32 13.60 -18.96
C SER A 203 -4.92 12.56 -20.00
N HIS A 204 -4.28 11.47 -19.58
CA HIS A 204 -3.83 10.43 -20.49
C HIS A 204 -4.98 9.72 -21.22
N ARG A 205 -6.08 9.42 -20.51
CA ARG A 205 -7.29 8.83 -21.08
C ARG A 205 -8.48 9.05 -20.15
N PRO A 206 -9.72 9.02 -20.66
CA PRO A 206 -10.90 8.94 -19.82
C PRO A 206 -10.82 7.76 -18.85
N ARG A 207 -11.19 8.02 -17.59
CA ARG A 207 -11.22 7.01 -16.53
C ARG A 207 -12.54 7.04 -15.81
N ASP A 208 -13.14 5.87 -15.66
CA ASP A 208 -14.37 5.76 -14.90
C ASP A 208 -14.08 5.92 -13.41
N TYR A 209 -14.93 6.66 -12.72
CA TYR A 209 -14.72 7.00 -11.32
C TYR A 209 -15.98 6.87 -10.48
N CYS A 210 -15.81 6.90 -9.16
CA CYS A 210 -16.89 7.22 -8.23
C CYS A 210 -16.38 8.18 -7.15
N VAL A 211 -17.29 8.96 -6.57
CA VAL A 211 -16.97 9.93 -5.52
C VAL A 211 -17.74 9.60 -4.25
N TRP A 212 -17.05 9.21 -3.19
CA TRP A 212 -17.60 8.98 -1.86
C TRP A 212 -17.46 10.23 -1.00
N TYR A 213 -18.56 10.83 -0.56
CA TYR A 213 -18.54 12.03 0.28
C TYR A 213 -19.59 11.96 1.38
N ASP A 214 -19.32 12.65 2.48
CA ASP A 214 -20.21 12.70 3.65
C ASP A 214 -21.28 13.74 3.36
N ASP A 215 -22.54 13.32 3.37
CA ASP A 215 -23.66 14.24 3.49
C ASP A 215 -24.43 13.74 4.71
N ASP A 216 -24.39 14.49 5.80
CA ASP A 216 -25.07 14.17 7.07
C ASP A 216 -26.59 13.94 6.86
N LYS A 217 -27.14 14.31 5.70
CA LYS A 217 -28.52 14.01 5.28
C LYS A 217 -28.72 12.59 4.74
N GLN A 218 -27.67 11.78 4.60
CA GLN A 218 -27.72 10.41 4.09
C GLN A 218 -28.20 9.43 5.17
N ASN A 219 -29.48 9.49 5.52
CA ASN A 219 -30.22 8.31 5.96
C ASN A 219 -30.30 7.33 4.78
N MET A 220 -29.22 6.58 4.54
CA MET A 220 -29.09 5.57 3.48
C MET A 220 -29.94 4.32 3.80
N ARG A 221 -31.27 4.45 3.71
CA ARG A 221 -32.18 3.34 3.44
C ARG A 221 -32.46 3.27 1.94
N GLY A 222 -31.61 2.56 1.21
CA GLY A 222 -31.95 1.99 -0.10
C GLY A 222 -32.19 2.94 -1.28
N LYS A 223 -32.02 4.26 -1.15
CA LYS A 223 -32.16 5.18 -2.30
C LYS A 223 -30.83 5.33 -3.03
N GLN A 224 -30.90 5.14 -4.35
CA GLN A 224 -29.84 5.39 -5.31
C GLN A 224 -29.34 6.84 -5.11
N MET A 225 -28.05 7.00 -4.80
CA MET A 225 -27.46 8.34 -4.64
C MET A 225 -27.61 9.13 -5.95
N PRO A 226 -27.80 10.46 -5.90
CA PRO A 226 -27.84 11.25 -7.11
C PRO A 226 -26.51 11.07 -7.85
N PHE A 227 -26.58 10.65 -9.11
CA PHE A 227 -25.43 10.72 -10.04
C PHE A 227 -24.94 12.17 -10.21
N ASP A 228 -25.74 13.14 -9.80
CA ASP A 228 -25.45 14.56 -9.82
C ASP A 228 -24.57 14.98 -8.63
N LEU A 229 -23.26 14.99 -8.86
CA LEU A 229 -22.26 15.51 -7.93
C LEU A 229 -22.38 17.03 -7.72
N LYS A 230 -23.04 17.74 -8.64
CA LYS A 230 -23.18 19.20 -8.54
C LYS A 230 -24.23 19.61 -7.51
N GLY A 231 -25.07 18.69 -7.04
CA GLY A 231 -25.92 18.85 -5.87
C GLY A 231 -25.24 18.59 -4.52
N GLY A 232 -23.96 18.21 -4.52
CA GLY A 232 -23.19 17.90 -3.30
C GLY A 232 -22.67 19.13 -2.55
N ASN A 233 -21.76 18.91 -1.60
CA ASN A 233 -21.05 20.02 -0.93
C ASN A 233 -20.16 20.77 -1.93
N LEU A 234 -19.74 22.00 -1.59
CA LEU A 234 -18.98 22.88 -2.48
C LEU A 234 -17.71 22.22 -3.04
N GLU A 235 -16.99 21.46 -2.22
CA GLU A 235 -15.76 20.76 -2.64
C GLU A 235 -16.06 19.60 -3.60
N THR A 236 -17.18 18.89 -3.42
CA THR A 236 -17.65 17.84 -4.33
C THR A 236 -18.10 18.42 -5.66
N TYR A 237 -18.79 19.58 -5.64
CA TYR A 237 -19.11 20.35 -6.83
C TYR A 237 -17.84 20.72 -7.60
N TRP A 238 -16.83 21.28 -6.92
CA TRP A 238 -15.56 21.62 -7.57
C TRP A 238 -14.81 20.42 -8.12
N LEU A 239 -14.84 19.28 -7.42
CA LEU A 239 -14.26 18.04 -7.95
C LEU A 239 -14.98 17.63 -9.24
N ALA A 240 -16.32 17.69 -9.26
CA ALA A 240 -17.10 17.36 -10.46
C ALA A 240 -16.72 18.27 -11.65
N THR A 241 -16.64 19.59 -11.44
CA THR A 241 -16.22 20.55 -12.48
C THR A 241 -14.82 20.23 -13.03
N ILE A 242 -13.88 19.77 -12.19
CA ILE A 242 -12.55 19.34 -12.64
C ILE A 242 -12.65 18.03 -13.45
N LEU A 243 -13.39 17.04 -12.96
CA LEU A 243 -13.48 15.72 -13.59
C LEU A 243 -14.16 15.73 -14.96
N GLU A 244 -15.11 16.65 -15.19
CA GLU A 244 -15.76 16.88 -16.49
C GLU A 244 -14.77 17.15 -17.64
N GLN A 245 -13.57 17.65 -17.34
CA GLN A 245 -12.55 17.96 -18.34
C GLN A 245 -11.85 16.72 -18.92
N TYR A 246 -11.89 15.60 -18.21
CA TYR A 246 -11.14 14.40 -18.58
C TYR A 246 -12.00 13.35 -19.29
N GLY A 247 -13.29 13.62 -19.50
CA GLY A 247 -14.20 12.73 -20.22
C GLY A 247 -14.54 11.41 -19.51
N GLY A 248 -14.10 11.24 -18.26
CA GLY A 248 -14.46 10.08 -17.43
C GLY A 248 -15.92 10.10 -16.98
N VAL A 249 -16.49 8.92 -16.70
CA VAL A 249 -17.89 8.79 -16.27
C VAL A 249 -17.97 8.42 -14.79
N ASN A 250 -18.81 9.14 -14.03
CA ASN A 250 -19.16 8.72 -12.66
C ASN A 250 -20.08 7.49 -12.72
N LYS A 251 -19.53 6.30 -12.48
CA LYS A 251 -20.31 5.04 -12.50
C LYS A 251 -20.92 4.66 -11.15
N GLY A 252 -20.72 5.48 -10.11
CA GLY A 252 -21.23 5.23 -8.77
C GLY A 252 -20.56 4.03 -8.07
N TYR A 253 -21.16 3.57 -6.95
CA TYR A 253 -20.47 2.66 -6.02
C TYR A 253 -20.61 1.17 -6.33
N LYS A 254 -21.40 0.80 -7.35
CA LYS A 254 -21.68 -0.61 -7.67
C LYS A 254 -20.98 -1.09 -8.94
N ALA A 255 -20.59 -0.18 -9.83
CA ALA A 255 -19.90 -0.52 -11.06
C ALA A 255 -18.39 -0.64 -10.85
N ASP A 256 -17.71 -1.27 -11.80
CA ASP A 256 -16.25 -1.21 -11.87
C ASP A 256 -15.80 0.20 -12.26
N VAL A 257 -14.86 0.73 -11.49
CA VAL A 257 -14.25 2.04 -11.66
C VAL A 257 -12.74 1.91 -11.57
N GLU A 258 -12.02 2.90 -12.04
CA GLU A 258 -10.55 2.96 -11.98
C GLU A 258 -10.07 3.93 -10.91
N VAL A 259 -10.95 4.88 -10.50
CA VAL A 259 -10.63 5.88 -9.48
C VAL A 259 -11.76 6.02 -8.48
N ILE A 260 -11.43 6.00 -7.20
CA ILE A 260 -12.36 6.24 -6.10
C ILE A 260 -11.90 7.50 -5.38
N PHE A 261 -12.62 8.59 -5.59
CA PHE A 261 -12.44 9.83 -4.86
C PHE A 261 -13.17 9.75 -3.52
N VAL A 262 -12.53 10.15 -2.43
CA VAL A 262 -13.08 10.10 -1.08
C VAL A 262 -12.94 11.47 -0.44
N HIS A 263 -14.04 12.14 -0.12
CA HIS A 263 -13.95 13.38 0.64
C HIS A 263 -13.32 13.08 2.00
N VAL A 264 -12.37 13.89 2.48
CA VAL A 264 -11.64 13.61 3.73
C VAL A 264 -12.57 13.43 4.94
N GLY A 265 -13.70 14.15 4.99
CA GLY A 265 -14.74 13.98 6.01
C GLY A 265 -15.47 12.61 6.00
N ALA A 266 -15.41 11.89 4.88
CA ALA A 266 -16.13 10.63 4.65
C ALA A 266 -15.28 9.38 4.87
N VAL A 267 -14.01 9.52 5.26
CA VAL A 267 -13.10 8.38 5.46
C VAL A 267 -13.65 7.37 6.48
N LYS A 268 -14.24 7.86 7.57
CA LYS A 268 -14.89 7.03 8.61
C LYS A 268 -15.95 6.07 8.06
N THR A 269 -16.65 6.47 7.00
CA THR A 269 -17.73 5.70 6.37
C THR A 269 -17.30 5.01 5.09
N LEU A 270 -16.02 5.09 4.70
CA LEU A 270 -15.51 4.49 3.45
C LEU A 270 -15.78 2.99 3.36
N HIS A 271 -15.77 2.29 4.51
CA HIS A 271 -16.13 0.87 4.61
C HIS A 271 -17.54 0.53 4.09
N LYS A 272 -18.42 1.51 3.89
CA LYS A 272 -19.77 1.34 3.33
C LYS A 272 -19.80 1.41 1.80
N VAL A 273 -18.68 1.71 1.15
CA VAL A 273 -18.58 1.63 -0.32
C VAL A 273 -18.81 0.18 -0.74
N GLY A 274 -19.67 0.00 -1.74
CA GLY A 274 -19.98 -1.33 -2.29
C GLY A 274 -18.72 -2.06 -2.76
N ALA A 275 -18.60 -3.32 -2.36
CA ALA A 275 -17.50 -4.20 -2.71
C ALA A 275 -16.09 -3.62 -2.42
N LEU A 276 -15.94 -2.81 -1.35
CA LEU A 276 -14.66 -2.20 -0.99
C LEU A 276 -13.56 -3.25 -0.80
N VAL A 277 -13.88 -4.35 -0.12
CA VAL A 277 -12.94 -5.45 0.16
C VAL A 277 -12.45 -6.05 -1.15
N GLU A 278 -13.35 -6.39 -2.06
CA GLU A 278 -13.02 -6.96 -3.36
C GLU A 278 -12.22 -5.98 -4.22
N ARG A 279 -12.57 -4.69 -4.21
CA ARG A 279 -11.82 -3.63 -4.93
C ARG A 279 -10.39 -3.51 -4.41
N ARG A 280 -10.17 -3.62 -3.10
CA ARG A 280 -8.81 -3.58 -2.52
C ARG A 280 -8.03 -4.86 -2.81
N ALA A 281 -8.67 -6.03 -2.73
CA ALA A 281 -8.02 -7.33 -2.85
C ALA A 281 -7.81 -7.82 -4.29
N LYS A 282 -8.74 -7.53 -5.21
CA LYS A 282 -8.76 -8.11 -6.58
C LYS A 282 -8.40 -7.11 -7.68
N ARG A 283 -8.44 -5.81 -7.39
CA ARG A 283 -8.30 -4.74 -8.38
C ARG A 283 -7.18 -3.76 -7.98
N PRO A 284 -5.90 -4.18 -8.04
CA PRO A 284 -4.77 -3.35 -7.59
C PRO A 284 -4.57 -2.08 -8.46
N ASP A 285 -5.18 -2.03 -9.64
CA ASP A 285 -5.23 -0.90 -10.56
C ASP A 285 -6.12 0.26 -10.07
N ILE A 286 -7.07 0.00 -9.18
CA ILE A 286 -7.95 1.06 -8.67
C ILE A 286 -7.16 2.03 -7.80
N LEU A 287 -7.18 3.30 -8.19
CA LEU A 287 -6.60 4.40 -7.45
C LEU A 287 -7.61 4.94 -6.42
N PHE A 288 -7.24 4.96 -5.15
CA PHE A 288 -8.01 5.63 -4.11
C PHE A 288 -7.38 6.99 -3.80
N VAL A 289 -8.17 8.06 -3.85
CA VAL A 289 -7.70 9.43 -3.67
C VAL A 289 -8.62 10.15 -2.70
N THR A 290 -8.09 10.67 -1.59
CA THR A 290 -8.84 11.60 -0.76
C THR A 290 -8.84 13.00 -1.36
N PHE A 291 -9.84 13.83 -1.08
CA PHE A 291 -9.88 15.24 -1.48
C PHE A 291 -10.64 16.11 -0.46
N GLY A 292 -10.47 17.43 -0.57
CA GLY A 292 -11.22 18.40 0.23
C GLY A 292 -10.67 18.64 1.64
N THR A 293 -11.46 19.32 2.46
CA THR A 293 -11.16 19.74 3.82
C THR A 293 -12.27 19.30 4.76
N HIS A 294 -11.96 19.08 6.04
CA HIS A 294 -12.99 18.77 7.03
C HIS A 294 -12.52 19.13 8.44
N GLN A 295 -13.39 19.76 9.23
CA GLN A 295 -13.08 20.26 10.58
C GLN A 295 -12.61 19.18 11.58
N ARG A 296 -13.00 17.90 11.36
CA ARG A 296 -12.58 16.77 12.21
C ARG A 296 -11.28 16.09 11.74
N VAL A 297 -10.67 16.58 10.67
CA VAL A 297 -9.49 15.99 10.05
C VAL A 297 -8.35 17.00 10.15
N HIS A 298 -7.18 16.56 10.61
CA HIS A 298 -6.01 17.42 10.74
C HIS A 298 -5.66 18.07 9.38
N PRO A 299 -5.30 19.37 9.32
CA PRO A 299 -5.04 20.07 8.06
C PRO A 299 -3.99 19.42 7.17
N GLU A 300 -2.98 18.74 7.73
CA GLU A 300 -2.00 17.98 6.94
C GLU A 300 -2.63 16.86 6.12
N ARG A 301 -3.81 16.37 6.52
CA ARG A 301 -4.56 15.33 5.82
C ARG A 301 -5.57 15.88 4.81
N TRP A 302 -5.68 17.19 4.67
CA TRP A 302 -6.54 17.82 3.66
C TRP A 302 -5.96 17.70 2.24
N GLY A 303 -6.83 17.93 1.26
CA GLY A 303 -6.48 17.98 -0.16
C GLY A 303 -6.34 16.61 -0.81
N PHE A 304 -5.78 16.63 -2.01
CA PHE A 304 -5.61 15.43 -2.83
C PHE A 304 -4.47 14.55 -2.33
N ARG A 305 -4.81 13.37 -1.81
CA ARG A 305 -3.81 12.38 -1.36
C ARG A 305 -4.18 11.00 -1.83
N ARG A 306 -3.20 10.25 -2.29
CA ARG A 306 -3.39 8.84 -2.56
C ARG A 306 -3.47 8.06 -1.24
N ILE A 307 -4.40 7.12 -1.16
CA ILE A 307 -4.54 6.18 -0.04
C ILE A 307 -4.61 4.75 -0.59
N TYR A 308 -4.44 3.76 0.28
CA TYR A 308 -4.52 2.33 -0.01
C TYR A 308 -3.70 1.88 -1.23
N PRO A 309 -2.39 2.18 -1.29
CA PRO A 309 -1.60 1.97 -2.49
C PRO A 309 -1.36 0.49 -2.82
N VAL A 310 -0.88 -0.32 -1.86
CA VAL A 310 -0.54 -1.74 -2.06
C VAL A 310 -0.45 -2.47 -0.71
N GLY A 311 -0.27 -3.80 -0.73
CA GLY A 311 0.07 -4.54 0.47
C GLY A 311 -1.08 -4.65 1.45
N GLY A 312 -0.78 -4.89 2.72
CA GLY A 312 -1.82 -4.95 3.73
C GLY A 312 -1.36 -5.13 5.17
N ILE A 313 -2.32 -4.96 6.07
CA ILE A 313 -2.19 -5.32 7.48
C ILE A 313 -2.89 -6.68 7.68
N MET A 314 -2.23 -7.60 8.36
CA MET A 314 -2.79 -8.88 8.75
C MET A 314 -2.95 -8.99 10.27
N THR A 315 -4.04 -9.63 10.69
CA THR A 315 -4.25 -10.08 12.06
C THR A 315 -4.92 -11.45 12.07
N PHE A 316 -5.19 -11.99 13.26
CA PHE A 316 -5.61 -13.37 13.46
C PHE A 316 -6.83 -13.43 14.38
N THR A 317 -7.74 -14.37 14.14
CA THR A 317 -8.76 -14.70 15.13
C THR A 317 -8.20 -15.67 16.16
N PRO A 318 -8.78 -15.74 17.37
CA PRO A 318 -8.40 -16.75 18.36
C PRO A 318 -8.55 -18.18 17.80
N LYS A 319 -9.58 -18.40 16.97
CA LYS A 319 -9.86 -19.68 16.36
C LYS A 319 -8.78 -20.09 15.35
N ALA A 320 -8.29 -19.16 14.54
CA ALA A 320 -7.21 -19.45 13.60
C ALA A 320 -5.93 -19.91 14.31
N LEU A 321 -5.60 -19.27 15.45
CA LEU A 321 -4.45 -19.64 16.27
C LEU A 321 -4.57 -21.06 16.85
N VAL A 322 -5.77 -21.42 17.31
CA VAL A 322 -6.03 -22.74 17.91
C VAL A 322 -6.11 -23.86 16.84
N GLU A 323 -6.75 -23.59 15.70
CA GLU A 323 -7.01 -24.58 14.65
C GLU A 323 -5.77 -24.87 13.79
N ASP A 324 -4.94 -23.85 13.49
CA ASP A 324 -3.77 -23.99 12.60
C ASP A 324 -2.55 -23.16 13.07
N PRO A 325 -1.95 -23.47 14.23
CA PRO A 325 -0.81 -22.72 14.76
C PRO A 325 0.41 -22.78 13.83
N LEU A 326 0.62 -23.91 13.13
CA LEU A 326 1.73 -24.07 12.19
C LEU A 326 1.57 -23.20 10.94
N GLY A 327 0.36 -23.16 10.36
CA GLY A 327 0.07 -22.27 9.24
C GLY A 327 0.23 -20.81 9.63
N ILE A 328 -0.19 -20.42 10.84
CA ILE A 328 0.03 -19.05 11.33
C ILE A 328 1.52 -18.75 11.48
N HIS A 329 2.32 -19.64 12.06
CA HIS A 329 3.77 -19.48 12.16
C HIS A 329 4.43 -19.28 10.79
N GLN A 330 4.04 -20.07 9.79
CA GLN A 330 4.52 -19.91 8.41
C GLN A 330 4.11 -18.56 7.82
N ARG A 331 2.87 -18.10 8.05
CA ARG A 331 2.39 -16.80 7.56
C ARG A 331 3.11 -15.63 8.23
N VAL A 332 3.35 -15.68 9.53
CA VAL A 332 4.15 -14.66 10.24
C VAL A 332 5.55 -14.58 9.66
N SER A 333 6.20 -15.72 9.42
CA SER A 333 7.51 -15.77 8.78
C SER A 333 7.49 -15.12 7.38
N GLN A 334 6.52 -15.49 6.54
CA GLN A 334 6.37 -14.91 5.20
C GLN A 334 6.07 -13.40 5.21
N ILE A 335 5.28 -12.92 6.18
CA ILE A 335 4.98 -11.49 6.33
C ILE A 335 6.21 -10.71 6.77
N SER A 336 7.00 -11.24 7.69
CA SER A 336 8.24 -10.59 8.12
C SER A 336 9.24 -10.41 6.97
N GLU A 337 9.15 -11.25 5.94
CA GLU A 337 9.92 -11.13 4.70
C GLU A 337 9.27 -10.20 3.65
N ASN A 338 8.02 -9.78 3.82
CA ASN A 338 7.28 -8.99 2.83
C ASN A 338 7.15 -7.52 3.27
N SER A 339 7.94 -6.63 2.66
CA SER A 339 7.98 -5.20 3.01
C SER A 339 6.68 -4.41 2.76
N ASN A 340 5.71 -5.00 2.06
CA ASN A 340 4.40 -4.39 1.82
C ASN A 340 3.35 -4.88 2.83
N TRP A 341 3.72 -5.76 3.76
CA TRP A 341 2.80 -6.33 4.73
C TRP A 341 3.34 -6.19 6.14
N GLU A 342 2.43 -5.93 7.08
CA GLU A 342 2.71 -5.97 8.51
C GLU A 342 1.67 -6.85 9.20
N ALA A 343 2.07 -7.52 10.27
CA ALA A 343 1.17 -8.31 11.10
C ALA A 343 1.05 -7.69 12.49
N TYR A 344 -0.14 -7.73 13.06
CA TYR A 344 -0.36 -7.37 14.46
C TYR A 344 -1.35 -8.33 15.11
N ILE A 345 -1.27 -8.44 16.43
CA ILE A 345 -2.21 -9.19 17.24
C ILE A 345 -2.68 -8.36 18.42
N MET A 346 -3.99 -8.35 18.65
CA MET A 346 -4.58 -7.73 19.84
C MET A 346 -4.31 -8.57 21.09
N PRO A 347 -4.02 -7.97 22.24
CA PRO A 347 -3.84 -8.69 23.51
C PRO A 347 -4.99 -9.66 23.82
N ALA A 348 -6.23 -9.19 23.65
CA ALA A 348 -7.43 -9.99 23.90
C ALA A 348 -7.59 -11.20 22.97
N VAL A 349 -7.05 -11.15 21.74
CA VAL A 349 -7.07 -12.28 20.80
C VAL A 349 -6.15 -13.38 21.29
N LEU A 350 -4.91 -13.04 21.67
CA LEU A 350 -3.96 -14.01 22.22
C LEU A 350 -4.48 -14.58 23.54
N GLY A 351 -4.99 -13.73 24.44
CA GLY A 351 -5.58 -14.16 25.70
C GLY A 351 -6.76 -15.12 25.51
N MET A 352 -7.61 -14.88 24.50
CA MET A 352 -8.69 -15.80 24.17
C MET A 352 -8.16 -17.12 23.58
N ALA A 353 -7.16 -17.10 22.69
CA ALA A 353 -6.59 -18.32 22.12
C ALA A 353 -5.95 -19.20 23.21
N VAL A 354 -5.29 -18.57 24.18
CA VAL A 354 -4.77 -19.23 25.39
C VAL A 354 -5.90 -19.83 26.22
N HIS A 355 -6.95 -19.06 26.50
CA HIS A 355 -8.11 -19.57 27.24
C HIS A 355 -8.80 -20.74 26.53
N MET A 356 -8.94 -20.71 25.20
CA MET A 356 -9.53 -21.80 24.43
C MET A 356 -8.69 -23.09 24.47
N HIS A 357 -7.37 -22.97 24.40
CA HIS A 357 -6.47 -24.12 24.35
C HIS A 357 -6.23 -24.73 25.73
N TYR A 358 -5.89 -23.91 26.73
CA TYR A 358 -5.53 -24.37 28.07
C TYR A 358 -6.73 -24.48 29.01
N LYS A 359 -7.85 -23.82 28.72
CA LYS A 359 -9.08 -23.80 29.55
C LYS A 359 -8.77 -23.36 30.98
N ASN A 360 -8.74 -24.33 31.90
CA ASN A 360 -8.46 -24.15 33.34
C ASN A 360 -6.99 -24.40 33.71
N GLY A 361 -6.17 -24.84 32.76
CA GLY A 361 -4.74 -25.02 32.95
C GLY A 361 -4.00 -23.69 33.10
N ASP A 362 -2.88 -23.72 33.84
CA ASP A 362 -2.03 -22.54 34.00
C ASP A 362 -1.08 -22.40 32.80
N ALA A 363 -1.46 -21.54 31.86
CA ALA A 363 -0.67 -21.23 30.68
C ALA A 363 0.67 -20.56 31.02
N LEU A 364 0.75 -19.85 32.16
CA LEU A 364 1.99 -19.21 32.61
C LEU A 364 2.96 -20.26 33.12
N GLU A 365 2.49 -21.21 33.93
CA GLU A 365 3.30 -22.33 34.39
C GLU A 365 3.79 -23.19 33.21
N THR A 366 2.93 -23.39 32.20
CA THR A 366 3.30 -24.14 30.98
C THR A 366 4.37 -23.40 30.17
N PHE A 367 4.31 -22.07 30.10
CA PHE A 367 5.35 -21.24 29.52
C PHE A 367 6.67 -21.36 30.29
N ASP A 368 6.63 -21.28 31.62
CA ASP A 368 7.82 -21.36 32.46
C ASP A 368 8.51 -22.74 32.36
N LYS A 369 7.77 -23.79 31.95
CA LYS A 369 8.29 -25.13 31.64
C LYS A 369 8.83 -25.29 30.20
N GLY A 370 8.63 -24.31 29.33
CA GLY A 370 9.04 -24.37 27.92
C GLY A 370 8.12 -25.22 27.03
N GLU A 371 6.88 -25.50 27.48
CA GLU A 371 5.91 -26.36 26.76
C GLU A 371 4.76 -25.54 26.14
N PHE A 372 4.89 -24.21 26.11
CA PHE A 372 3.82 -23.32 25.65
C PHE A 372 3.68 -23.31 24.13
N LEU A 373 2.51 -23.74 23.64
CA LEU A 373 2.20 -23.88 22.22
C LEU A 373 2.46 -22.61 21.38
N TYR A 374 2.17 -21.42 21.92
CA TYR A 374 2.27 -20.16 21.17
C TYR A 374 3.60 -19.43 21.40
N ASP A 375 4.64 -20.13 21.85
CA ASP A 375 5.98 -19.54 22.07
C ASP A 375 6.56 -18.91 20.80
N PHE A 376 6.28 -19.52 19.64
CA PHE A 376 6.67 -18.96 18.34
C PHE A 376 6.10 -17.54 18.12
N LEU A 377 4.90 -17.27 18.63
CA LEU A 377 4.23 -15.99 18.44
C LEU A 377 4.77 -14.95 19.43
N LEU A 378 5.06 -15.36 20.67
CA LEU A 378 5.73 -14.49 21.64
C LEU A 378 7.14 -14.10 21.15
N THR A 379 7.88 -15.05 20.59
CA THR A 379 9.18 -14.81 19.95
C THR A 379 9.03 -13.86 18.77
N ALA A 380 8.03 -14.07 17.90
CA ALA A 380 7.78 -13.17 16.77
C ALA A 380 7.41 -11.74 17.21
N ILE A 381 6.77 -11.58 18.38
CA ILE A 381 6.49 -10.26 18.96
C ILE A 381 7.79 -9.62 19.47
N ASP A 382 8.59 -10.37 20.23
CA ASP A 382 9.87 -9.90 20.79
C ASP A 382 10.87 -9.48 19.68
N GLU A 383 10.90 -10.23 18.58
CA GLU A 383 11.69 -9.92 17.38
C GLU A 383 11.11 -8.78 16.52
N GLY A 384 9.94 -8.24 16.86
CA GLY A 384 9.27 -7.18 16.11
C GLY A 384 8.67 -7.61 14.76
N LYS A 385 8.50 -8.92 14.54
CA LYS A 385 7.84 -9.47 13.33
C LYS A 385 6.32 -9.35 13.40
N VAL A 386 5.75 -9.32 14.62
CA VAL A 386 4.32 -9.12 14.87
C VAL A 386 4.16 -8.04 15.94
N SER A 387 3.41 -6.98 15.66
CA SER A 387 3.11 -5.97 16.67
C SER A 387 2.06 -6.46 17.65
N PHE A 388 2.33 -6.35 18.95
CA PHE A 388 1.35 -6.64 20.01
C PHE A 388 0.62 -5.36 20.40
N MET A 389 -0.54 -5.09 19.78
CA MET A 389 -1.18 -3.78 19.89
C MET A 389 -2.68 -3.80 19.57
N CYS A 390 -3.37 -2.74 19.99
CA CYS A 390 -4.68 -2.35 19.46
C CYS A 390 -4.51 -1.10 18.58
N SER A 391 -5.48 -0.85 17.71
CA SER A 391 -5.56 0.37 16.91
C SER A 391 -5.46 1.63 17.78
N PRO A 392 -4.68 2.65 17.35
CA PRO A 392 -4.60 3.89 18.10
C PRO A 392 -5.96 4.61 18.08
N PRO A 393 -6.33 5.30 19.17
CA PRO A 393 -7.56 6.06 19.22
C PRO A 393 -7.63 7.07 18.06
N THR A 394 -8.76 7.13 17.37
CA THR A 394 -9.02 8.20 16.40
C THR A 394 -9.26 9.48 17.18
N SER A 395 -8.19 10.22 17.49
CA SER A 395 -8.30 11.51 18.16
C SER A 395 -9.24 12.39 17.36
N SER A 396 -10.36 12.78 17.97
CA SER A 396 -11.03 13.98 17.50
C SER A 396 -9.99 15.08 17.64
N HIS A 397 -9.72 15.82 16.55
CA HIS A 397 -9.07 17.12 16.68
C HIS A 397 -9.72 17.82 17.88
N PRO A 398 -8.97 18.41 18.83
CA PRO A 398 -9.59 19.14 19.93
C PRO A 398 -10.58 20.09 19.27
N VAL A 399 -11.87 19.82 19.51
CA VAL A 399 -12.95 20.64 19.02
C VAL A 399 -12.59 22.02 19.53
N CYS A 400 -12.31 22.98 18.63
CA CYS A 400 -12.26 24.38 19.02
C CYS A 400 -13.49 24.59 19.90
N PRO A 401 -13.34 24.94 21.20
CA PRO A 401 -14.47 24.96 22.10
C PRO A 401 -15.44 26.03 21.60
N THR A 402 -16.43 25.61 20.81
CA THR A 402 -17.55 26.45 20.39
C THR A 402 -18.57 26.56 21.52
N GLU A 403 -18.37 25.85 22.64
CA GLU A 403 -19.12 26.09 23.87
C GLU A 403 -18.40 27.09 24.77
N PRO A 404 -19.06 28.19 25.17
CA PRO A 404 -18.49 29.17 26.08
C PRO A 404 -18.27 28.53 27.45
N PHE A 405 -17.00 28.50 27.85
CA PHE A 405 -16.50 28.53 29.23
C PHE A 405 -17.44 28.02 30.33
N LYS A 406 -17.37 26.72 30.63
CA LYS A 406 -17.73 26.20 31.95
C LYS A 406 -16.48 25.71 32.70
N THR A 407 -15.92 26.64 33.48
CA THR A 407 -15.45 26.44 34.87
C THR A 407 -14.58 25.23 35.20
N LYS A 408 -13.53 24.94 34.42
CA LYS A 408 -12.36 24.24 35.00
C LYS A 408 -11.09 25.08 34.79
N PRO A 409 -10.32 25.36 35.88
CA PRO A 409 -9.06 26.07 35.77
C PRO A 409 -8.12 25.32 34.83
N PHE A 410 -7.27 26.06 34.12
CA PHE A 410 -6.36 25.53 33.09
C PHE A 410 -5.45 24.40 33.64
N SER A 411 -5.15 24.43 34.93
CA SER A 411 -4.38 23.41 35.66
C SER A 411 -5.13 22.08 35.91
N GLU A 412 -6.46 22.07 35.83
CA GLU A 412 -7.30 20.88 36.02
C GLU A 412 -7.84 20.30 34.70
N ARG A 413 -7.49 20.93 33.57
CA ARG A 413 -7.68 20.32 32.25
C ARG A 413 -6.62 19.25 32.06
N ARG A 414 -6.81 18.10 32.71
CA ARG A 414 -6.25 16.87 32.16
C ARG A 414 -6.87 16.70 30.78
N PHE A 415 -6.15 17.12 29.76
CA PHE A 415 -6.23 16.48 28.46
C PHE A 415 -5.72 15.04 28.70
N GLU A 416 -6.55 14.19 29.30
CA GLU A 416 -6.39 12.74 29.23
C GLU A 416 -6.66 12.41 27.76
N GLU A 417 -5.69 12.72 26.89
CA GLU A 417 -5.75 12.36 25.50
C GLU A 417 -5.65 10.84 25.45
N PRO A 418 -6.68 10.12 24.98
CA PRO A 418 -6.63 8.66 24.88
C PRO A 418 -5.41 8.16 24.08
N VAL A 419 -4.88 9.01 23.20
CA VAL A 419 -3.63 8.77 22.46
C VAL A 419 -2.42 8.72 23.38
N HIS A 420 -2.33 9.55 24.42
CA HIS A 420 -1.20 9.54 25.34
C HIS A 420 -1.17 8.27 26.20
N GLU A 421 -2.33 7.86 26.71
CA GLU A 421 -2.47 6.58 27.43
C GLU A 421 -2.10 5.41 26.53
N TRP A 422 -2.64 5.38 25.31
CA TRP A 422 -2.28 4.36 24.33
C TRP A 422 -0.77 4.34 24.03
N LEU A 423 -0.12 5.49 23.89
CA LEU A 423 1.33 5.59 23.67
C LEU A 423 2.15 5.04 24.84
N LEU A 424 1.72 5.33 26.08
CA LEU A 424 2.37 4.78 27.28
C LEU A 424 2.21 3.26 27.33
N ASP A 425 1.03 2.74 27.02
CA ASP A 425 0.79 1.30 26.95
C ASP A 425 1.67 0.63 25.90
N GLN A 426 1.81 1.23 24.71
CA GLN A 426 2.71 0.72 23.68
C GLN A 426 4.18 0.75 24.13
N ALA A 427 4.62 1.80 24.81
CA ALA A 427 5.98 1.89 25.32
C ALA A 427 6.29 0.80 26.37
N LEU A 428 5.32 0.49 27.23
CA LEU A 428 5.45 -0.59 28.21
C LEU A 428 5.50 -1.97 27.55
N ILE A 429 4.70 -2.19 26.49
CA ILE A 429 4.72 -3.43 25.71
C ILE A 429 6.08 -3.63 25.03
N ILE A 430 6.67 -2.59 24.45
CA ILE A 430 7.99 -2.68 23.80
C ILE A 430 9.09 -3.12 24.78
N ALA A 431 8.96 -2.73 26.05
CA ALA A 431 9.91 -3.12 27.10
C ALA A 431 9.58 -4.48 27.75
N ALA A 432 8.43 -5.08 27.41
CA ALA A 432 7.95 -6.29 28.05
C ALA A 432 8.54 -7.55 27.38
N GLY A 433 9.02 -8.49 28.20
CA GLY A 433 9.47 -9.79 27.70
C GLY A 433 8.31 -10.75 27.39
N PRO A 434 8.58 -11.88 26.72
CA PRO A 434 7.57 -12.89 26.32
C PRO A 434 6.59 -13.29 27.43
N ARG A 435 7.11 -13.56 28.63
CA ARG A 435 6.30 -13.96 29.80
C ARG A 435 5.34 -12.86 30.29
N GLN A 436 5.75 -11.60 30.18
CA GLN A 436 4.94 -10.44 30.56
C GLN A 436 3.88 -10.14 29.50
N ILE A 437 4.21 -10.31 28.22
CA ILE A 437 3.25 -10.21 27.10
C ILE A 437 2.14 -11.25 27.27
N LEU A 438 2.49 -12.50 27.60
CA LEU A 438 1.51 -13.56 27.87
C LEU A 438 0.59 -13.19 29.03
N GLU A 439 1.15 -12.75 30.17
CA GLU A 439 0.37 -12.33 31.33
C GLU A 439 -0.56 -11.15 31.01
N CYS A 440 -0.06 -10.16 30.28
CA CYS A 440 -0.83 -9.02 29.80
C CYS A 440 -2.00 -9.48 28.92
N SER A 441 -1.77 -10.40 27.98
CA SER A 441 -2.82 -10.93 27.08
C SER A 441 -3.94 -11.64 27.84
N ILE A 442 -3.60 -12.48 28.82
CA ILE A 442 -4.56 -13.19 29.68
C ILE A 442 -5.36 -12.18 30.52
N ARG A 443 -4.68 -11.19 31.10
CA ARG A 443 -5.31 -10.14 31.91
C ARG A 443 -6.27 -9.29 31.10
N GLU A 444 -5.87 -8.86 29.90
CA GLU A 444 -6.70 -8.06 29.00
C GLU A 444 -7.98 -8.81 28.60
N PHE A 445 -7.84 -10.06 28.15
CA PHE A 445 -8.98 -10.90 27.80
C PHE A 445 -9.93 -11.08 29.00
N ARG A 446 -9.41 -11.48 30.17
CA ARG A 446 -10.24 -11.70 31.36
C ARG A 446 -10.93 -10.43 31.82
N THR A 447 -10.21 -9.30 31.88
CA THR A 447 -10.77 -8.02 32.30
C THR A 447 -11.90 -7.57 31.36
N LYS A 448 -11.66 -7.66 30.05
CA LYS A 448 -12.61 -7.18 29.05
C LYS A 448 -13.90 -8.02 28.96
N TYR A 449 -13.80 -9.34 29.20
CA TYR A 449 -14.93 -10.27 29.05
C TYR A 449 -15.40 -10.96 30.34
N ALA A 450 -14.89 -10.58 31.53
CA ALA A 450 -15.24 -11.20 32.82
C ALA A 450 -16.75 -11.33 33.07
N ASN A 451 -17.54 -10.33 32.64
CA ASN A 451 -18.98 -10.27 32.88
C ASN A 451 -19.81 -10.80 31.71
N LYS A 452 -19.22 -11.56 30.79
CA LYS A 452 -19.88 -12.11 29.59
C LYS A 452 -19.89 -13.64 29.67
N SER A 453 -20.92 -14.27 29.07
CA SER A 453 -20.98 -15.73 28.95
C SER A 453 -19.86 -16.25 28.05
N GLU A 454 -19.23 -17.37 28.42
CA GLU A 454 -18.13 -17.98 27.67
C GLU A 454 -18.51 -18.31 26.23
N ASP A 455 -19.75 -18.77 26.01
CA ASP A 455 -20.29 -19.07 24.68
C ASP A 455 -20.30 -17.85 23.74
N LEU A 456 -20.29 -16.63 24.29
CA LEU A 456 -20.29 -15.39 23.53
C LEU A 456 -18.87 -14.89 23.23
N TYR A 457 -17.83 -15.38 23.92
CA TYR A 457 -16.45 -14.90 23.74
C TYR A 457 -16.00 -14.89 22.28
N PRO A 458 -16.20 -15.96 21.46
CA PRO A 458 -15.75 -15.94 20.07
C PRO A 458 -16.38 -14.83 19.26
N THR A 459 -17.69 -14.61 19.45
CA THR A 459 -18.44 -13.58 18.72
C THR A 459 -18.02 -12.18 19.15
N LEU A 460 -17.81 -11.96 20.45
CA LEU A 460 -17.43 -10.66 21.01
C LEU A 460 -15.99 -10.27 20.62
N VAL A 461 -15.03 -11.19 20.73
CA VAL A 461 -13.64 -10.95 20.34
C VAL A 461 -13.54 -10.71 18.84
N GLN A 462 -14.28 -11.46 18.01
CA GLN A 462 -14.31 -11.23 16.56
C GLN A 462 -14.93 -9.87 16.19
N ALA A 463 -15.99 -9.44 16.89
CA ALA A 463 -16.58 -8.12 16.68
C ALA A 463 -15.60 -6.99 17.06
N ASP A 464 -14.88 -7.16 18.17
CA ASP A 464 -13.85 -6.21 18.60
C ASP A 464 -12.68 -6.17 17.61
N LEU A 465 -12.23 -7.32 17.10
CA LEU A 465 -11.20 -7.41 16.06
C LEU A 465 -11.63 -6.69 14.77
N SER A 466 -12.88 -6.89 14.34
CA SER A 466 -13.44 -6.20 13.17
C SER A 466 -13.50 -4.69 13.38
N HIS A 467 -13.86 -4.25 14.58
CA HIS A 467 -13.88 -2.83 14.94
C HIS A 467 -12.47 -2.24 15.01
N ASP A 468 -11.52 -2.98 15.56
CA ASP A 468 -10.12 -2.57 15.65
C ASP A 468 -9.49 -2.40 14.27
N LEU A 469 -9.64 -3.37 13.37
CA LEU A 469 -9.21 -3.24 11.97
C LEU A 469 -9.90 -2.08 11.26
N TRP A 470 -11.16 -1.79 11.62
CA TRP A 470 -11.87 -0.63 11.09
C TRP A 470 -11.28 0.70 11.52
N LEU A 471 -10.82 0.81 12.77
CA LEU A 471 -10.07 1.96 13.25
C LEU A 471 -8.67 2.00 12.62
N MET A 472 -8.00 0.86 12.50
CA MET A 472 -6.66 0.74 11.91
C MET A 472 -6.62 1.26 10.48
N GLN A 473 -7.59 0.89 9.63
CA GLN A 473 -7.65 1.37 8.24
C GLN A 473 -7.94 2.86 8.10
N GLN A 474 -8.33 3.56 9.16
CA GLN A 474 -8.54 5.02 9.15
C GLN A 474 -7.27 5.79 9.55
N GLN A 475 -6.24 5.10 10.06
CA GLN A 475 -5.04 5.76 10.54
C GLN A 475 -4.23 6.32 9.36
N PRO A 476 -3.83 7.59 9.37
CA PRO A 476 -3.13 8.23 8.26
C PRO A 476 -1.94 7.43 7.70
N VAL A 477 -1.05 6.98 8.60
CA VAL A 477 0.16 6.22 8.22
C VAL A 477 -0.21 4.89 7.60
N ILE A 478 -1.26 4.25 8.10
CA ILE A 478 -1.73 2.96 7.59
C ILE A 478 -2.39 3.13 6.22
N MET A 479 -3.25 4.15 6.05
CA MET A 479 -3.87 4.49 4.77
C MET A 479 -2.84 4.82 3.69
N ASP A 480 -1.76 5.52 4.04
CA ASP A 480 -0.72 5.93 3.09
C ASP A 480 0.14 4.76 2.61
N ARG A 481 0.14 3.62 3.32
CA ARG A 481 1.05 2.49 3.08
C ARG A 481 0.34 1.20 2.66
N TYR A 482 -0.80 0.89 3.27
CA TYR A 482 -1.42 -0.42 3.20
C TYR A 482 -2.77 -0.38 2.52
N ARG A 483 -3.02 -1.34 1.63
CA ARG A 483 -4.27 -1.44 0.85
C ARG A 483 -5.26 -2.42 1.48
N ARG A 484 -4.81 -3.59 1.90
CA ARG A 484 -5.64 -4.69 2.38
C ARG A 484 -5.62 -4.78 3.91
N PHE A 485 -6.70 -5.28 4.48
CA PHE A 485 -6.88 -5.38 5.93
C PHE A 485 -7.51 -6.73 6.21
N VAL A 486 -6.67 -7.69 6.61
CA VAL A 486 -6.97 -9.11 6.55
C VAL A 486 -7.02 -9.69 7.95
N ALA A 487 -8.12 -10.36 8.29
CA ALA A 487 -8.21 -11.21 9.46
C ALA A 487 -8.19 -12.67 9.02
N LEU A 488 -7.14 -13.40 9.43
CA LEU A 488 -7.09 -14.85 9.26
C LEU A 488 -8.00 -15.49 10.29
N LYS A 489 -8.99 -16.24 9.81
CA LYS A 489 -10.01 -16.92 10.61
C LYS A 489 -9.83 -18.44 10.57
N GLY A 490 -10.47 -19.13 11.50
CA GLY A 490 -10.62 -20.59 11.43
C GLY A 490 -11.37 -21.03 10.16
N GLU A 491 -11.18 -22.27 9.74
CA GLU A 491 -11.70 -22.77 8.45
C GLU A 491 -13.24 -22.68 8.40
N LEU A 492 -13.90 -23.14 9.46
CA LEU A 492 -15.36 -23.12 9.61
C LEU A 492 -15.90 -21.86 10.33
N GLU A 493 -15.02 -20.94 10.70
CA GLU A 493 -15.42 -19.70 11.37
C GLU A 493 -16.22 -18.81 10.41
N LYS A 494 -17.40 -18.35 10.85
CA LYS A 494 -18.20 -17.38 10.10
C LYS A 494 -17.83 -15.98 10.57
N PRO A 495 -17.35 -15.11 9.68
CA PRO A 495 -17.01 -13.74 10.06
C PRO A 495 -18.24 -12.88 10.26
N SER A 496 -18.15 -11.90 11.15
CA SER A 496 -19.05 -10.76 11.13
C SER A 496 -18.67 -9.88 9.92
N ASP A 497 -19.52 -9.85 8.90
CA ASP A 497 -19.27 -9.16 7.62
C ASP A 497 -19.47 -7.64 7.76
N ARG A 498 -18.72 -7.04 8.67
CA ARG A 498 -18.83 -5.64 9.04
C ARG A 498 -17.50 -4.93 8.82
N ASN A 499 -17.61 -3.64 8.49
CA ASN A 499 -16.53 -2.67 8.51
C ASN A 499 -15.41 -2.83 7.46
N GLY A 500 -15.67 -3.57 6.38
CA GLY A 500 -14.74 -3.64 5.25
C GLY A 500 -13.48 -4.47 5.54
N VAL A 501 -13.55 -5.44 6.44
CA VAL A 501 -12.47 -6.38 6.74
C VAL A 501 -12.46 -7.51 5.71
N GLU A 502 -11.28 -7.88 5.23
CA GLU A 502 -11.08 -9.06 4.40
C GLU A 502 -10.91 -10.28 5.31
N TRP A 503 -11.77 -11.28 5.16
CA TRP A 503 -11.70 -12.52 5.94
C TRP A 503 -11.18 -13.66 5.08
N SER A 504 -10.12 -14.32 5.54
CA SER A 504 -9.47 -15.41 4.81
C SER A 504 -8.96 -16.48 5.78
N THR A 505 -8.54 -17.63 5.26
CA THR A 505 -7.90 -18.70 6.04
C THR A 505 -6.42 -18.77 5.66
N THR A 506 -5.61 -19.46 6.45
CA THR A 506 -4.19 -19.69 6.11
C THR A 506 -4.05 -20.36 4.74
N SER A 507 -4.98 -21.25 4.38
CA SER A 507 -5.01 -22.00 3.11
C SER A 507 -5.46 -21.16 1.91
N THR A 508 -6.40 -20.23 2.08
CA THR A 508 -7.00 -19.45 0.98
C THR A 508 -6.35 -18.09 0.76
N PHE A 509 -5.56 -17.62 1.74
CA PHE A 509 -4.93 -16.32 1.65
C PHE A 509 -3.84 -16.28 0.56
N ASP A 510 -3.92 -15.26 -0.28
CA ASP A 510 -2.94 -14.93 -1.31
C ASP A 510 -2.63 -13.43 -1.22
N TYR A 511 -1.34 -13.10 -1.23
CA TYR A 511 -0.81 -11.74 -1.18
C TYR A 511 -1.27 -10.89 -2.37
N LYS A 512 -1.40 -11.45 -3.58
CA LYS A 512 -1.85 -10.75 -4.80
C LYS A 512 -1.19 -9.39 -5.08
N ASP A 513 -0.03 -9.09 -4.49
CA ASP A 513 0.67 -7.81 -4.73
C ASP A 513 1.30 -7.74 -6.14
N ASN A 514 1.13 -8.78 -6.97
CA ASN A 514 1.68 -8.91 -8.30
C ASN A 514 0.86 -8.14 -9.34
N PHE A 515 1.00 -6.82 -9.33
CA PHE A 515 0.37 -5.92 -10.30
C PHE A 515 0.69 -6.27 -11.76
N CYS A 516 1.92 -6.72 -12.07
CA CYS A 516 2.29 -7.08 -13.44
C CYS A 516 1.50 -8.27 -14.00
N LYS A 517 1.12 -9.25 -13.16
CA LYS A 517 0.23 -10.36 -13.59
C LYS A 517 -1.18 -9.86 -13.89
N TYR A 518 -1.64 -8.81 -13.20
CA TYR A 518 -2.91 -8.17 -13.49
C TYR A 518 -2.85 -7.36 -14.80
N MET A 519 -1.79 -6.57 -15.00
CA MET A 519 -1.61 -5.79 -16.23
C MET A 519 -1.41 -6.66 -17.47
N GLN A 520 -0.66 -7.76 -17.37
CA GLN A 520 -0.50 -8.73 -18.47
C GLN A 520 -1.79 -9.45 -18.88
N ARG A 521 -2.81 -9.50 -18.00
CA ARG A 521 -4.12 -10.09 -18.31
C ARG A 521 -5.07 -9.11 -18.99
N ASN A 522 -4.83 -7.81 -18.85
CA ASN A 522 -5.73 -6.74 -19.30
C ASN A 522 -5.11 -5.81 -20.36
N ALA A 523 -3.85 -6.04 -20.73
CA ALA A 523 -3.19 -5.50 -21.92
C ALA A 523 -3.33 -6.50 -23.07
#